data_AF-A0A350PD80-F1
#
_entry.id   AF-A0A350PD80-F1
#
_cell.length_a   1.000
_cell.length_b   1.000
_cell.length_c   1.000
_cell.angle_alpha   90.00
_cell.angle_beta   90.00
_cell.angle_gamma   90.00
#
_symmetry.space_group_name_H-M   'P 1'
#
loop_
_entity.id
_entity.type
_entity.pdbx_description
1 polymer ?
#
loop_
_entity_poly.entity_id
_entity_poly.type
_entity_poly.pdbx_seq_one_letter_code
_entity_poly.pdbx_strand_id
1 'polypeptide(L)'
;MNNAKVLKKWILFPILVAFVAILNIDNVTAQQAGSAQNTATMQEQSNQPRFYKGVFKADESKFNTTVYTFNDITVFSYFNDTDITITSFAGDTVFSDTLAANGFTTFNANNGIFSISSGKSYTALVGDAVSNLVQGYFAIDQSGRGTSTLLNTYMVGNFQNEERFIVFGYQDNTSFSIKNLVTGDVLFAGVLNEGEHYTMPVSPHRTYLQVSASKPVSALSYGDQDYYVPAANGRFSGNIFYGFSAHIGNWTNSITISSYHDDNIVYAFNSVTGDTLIADTLGQGQVVTHSIVEETYWKVEAQKTVTVANIPYAGWSGNYFYMTRTIDETGIGAGKLFYVPTISSRLDVFSFEDENDVRITYLGHNTSYPYETATMDTVFEGVLNAGEGYNFTTLSGNNVYKVESTGNSSVLQSNGGAGADFMPLSFAQQLPDLAISEDGLSFTPPDSVFGEGDEVTVSLVIRNFGPVDAENVVVALYDGDISSEGTAPVIGFEEIPLVAAQDSAIISVDFVVPQDPEFRTLSL
;
A
#
# COMPACT_ATOMS: atom_id res chain seq x y z
N MET A 1 6.70 -49.56 -68.62
CA MET A 1 5.94 -49.13 -69.82
C MET A 1 4.58 -48.65 -69.36
N ASN A 2 4.26 -47.37 -69.62
CA ASN A 2 2.95 -46.74 -69.94
C ASN A 2 1.66 -47.38 -69.36
N ASN A 3 0.70 -46.67 -68.75
CA ASN A 3 0.16 -45.35 -69.08
C ASN A 3 -0.75 -44.81 -67.95
N ALA A 4 -1.10 -43.53 -68.09
CA ALA A 4 -1.69 -42.60 -67.14
C ALA A 4 -3.22 -42.67 -66.90
N LYS A 5 -3.62 -42.08 -65.75
CA LYS A 5 -4.90 -41.38 -65.39
C LYS A 5 -6.18 -42.24 -65.35
N VAL A 6 -7.04 -42.15 -64.33
CA VAL A 6 -7.96 -41.02 -64.07
C VAL A 6 -8.34 -40.88 -62.59
N LEU A 7 -8.49 -39.61 -62.23
CA LEU A 7 -8.91 -38.93 -61.01
C LEU A 7 -10.35 -39.30 -60.54
N LYS A 8 -10.56 -39.45 -59.23
CA LYS A 8 -11.80 -39.00 -58.54
C LYS A 8 -11.43 -38.39 -57.18
N LYS A 9 -11.47 -37.06 -57.12
CA LYS A 9 -11.28 -36.24 -55.92
C LYS A 9 -12.48 -36.45 -54.98
N TRP A 10 -12.21 -36.83 -53.74
CA TRP A 10 -13.02 -36.47 -52.59
C TRP A 10 -12.22 -35.45 -51.78
N ILE A 11 -12.84 -34.30 -51.52
CA ILE A 11 -12.26 -33.20 -50.75
C ILE A 11 -12.43 -33.58 -49.28
N LEU A 12 -11.32 -33.93 -48.62
CA LEU A 12 -11.23 -33.98 -47.16
C LEU A 12 -10.65 -32.63 -46.71
N PHE A 13 -11.45 -31.87 -45.94
CA PHE A 13 -11.01 -30.71 -45.19
C PHE A 13 -9.90 -31.14 -44.21
N PRO A 14 -8.71 -30.51 -44.21
CA PRO A 14 -7.81 -30.63 -43.07
C PRO A 14 -8.32 -29.72 -41.95
N ILE A 15 -8.67 -30.34 -40.83
CA ILE A 15 -8.85 -29.66 -39.55
C ILE A 15 -7.51 -28.99 -39.21
N LEU A 16 -7.51 -27.66 -39.19
CA LEU A 16 -6.43 -26.85 -38.67
C LEU A 16 -6.43 -27.04 -37.14
N VAL A 17 -5.63 -27.99 -36.64
CA VAL A 17 -5.32 -28.07 -35.22
C VAL A 17 -4.40 -26.90 -34.92
N ALA A 18 -4.98 -25.83 -34.40
CA ALA A 18 -4.22 -24.77 -33.76
C ALA A 18 -3.47 -25.42 -32.59
N PHE A 19 -2.14 -25.49 -32.70
CA PHE A 19 -1.28 -25.70 -31.54
C PHE A 19 -1.52 -24.52 -30.61
N VAL A 20 -2.33 -24.73 -29.57
CA VAL A 20 -2.23 -23.94 -28.35
C VAL A 20 -0.83 -24.23 -27.84
N ALA A 21 0.06 -23.24 -27.94
CA ALA A 21 1.28 -23.23 -27.15
C ALA A 21 0.82 -23.17 -25.70
N ILE A 22 0.71 -24.34 -25.07
CA ILE A 22 0.72 -24.43 -23.61
C ILE A 22 2.09 -23.90 -23.24
N LEU A 23 2.14 -22.65 -22.78
CA LEU A 23 3.28 -22.16 -22.03
C LEU A 23 3.45 -23.16 -20.89
N ASN A 24 4.52 -23.95 -20.98
CA ASN A 24 5.06 -24.65 -19.83
C ASN A 24 5.40 -23.54 -18.84
N ILE A 25 4.53 -23.34 -17.85
CA ILE A 25 4.90 -22.61 -16.65
C ILE A 25 5.95 -23.51 -16.02
N ASP A 26 7.21 -23.09 -16.14
CA ASP A 26 8.32 -23.76 -15.49
C ASP A 26 7.96 -23.98 -14.02
N ASN A 27 8.27 -25.18 -13.51
CA ASN A 27 8.28 -25.44 -12.08
C ASN A 27 9.33 -24.53 -11.44
N VAL A 28 8.96 -23.28 -11.15
CA VAL A 28 9.73 -22.38 -10.32
C VAL A 28 9.75 -23.02 -8.95
N THR A 29 10.90 -23.56 -8.54
CA THR A 29 11.18 -23.82 -7.13
C THR A 29 11.25 -22.47 -6.42
N ALA A 30 10.09 -21.94 -6.04
CA ALA A 30 9.94 -20.66 -5.37
C ALA A 30 10.68 -20.68 -4.01
N GLN A 31 11.43 -19.62 -3.73
CA GLN A 31 12.21 -19.48 -2.51
C GLN A 31 11.32 -18.89 -1.42
N GLN A 32 10.66 -19.73 -0.62
CA GLN A 32 9.69 -19.33 0.41
C GLN A 32 10.23 -18.23 1.33
N ALA A 33 9.48 -17.12 1.53
CA ALA A 33 9.73 -16.28 2.69
C ALA A 33 9.48 -17.10 3.97
N GLY A 34 10.09 -16.73 5.10
CA GLY A 34 10.07 -17.56 6.30
C GLY A 34 11.35 -17.95 7.00
N SER A 35 11.22 -18.91 7.91
CA SER A 35 12.35 -19.45 8.68
C SER A 35 13.43 -19.97 7.72
N ALA A 36 14.59 -19.33 7.69
CA ALA A 36 15.69 -19.83 6.87
C ALA A 36 16.12 -21.21 7.41
N GLN A 37 15.89 -22.29 6.66
CA GLN A 37 16.46 -23.60 6.98
C GLN A 37 17.98 -23.45 7.09
N ASN A 38 18.56 -23.95 8.19
CA ASN A 38 20.01 -23.94 8.47
C ASN A 38 20.85 -24.53 7.32
N THR A 39 21.12 -23.78 6.26
CA THR A 39 22.18 -23.99 5.26
C THR A 39 22.27 -22.84 4.25
N ALA A 40 22.29 -21.61 4.74
CA ALA A 40 23.13 -20.61 4.11
C ALA A 40 24.15 -20.23 5.17
N THR A 41 25.41 -20.60 4.96
CA THR A 41 26.48 -19.72 5.41
C THR A 41 26.01 -18.33 4.98
N MET A 42 25.95 -17.38 5.92
CA MET A 42 25.89 -15.98 5.52
C MET A 42 27.13 -15.80 4.65
N GLN A 43 26.97 -15.96 3.32
CA GLN A 43 27.73 -15.16 2.42
C GLN A 43 27.42 -13.77 2.92
N GLU A 44 28.42 -13.13 3.55
CA GLU A 44 28.53 -11.70 3.47
C GLU A 44 27.98 -11.33 2.10
N GLN A 45 26.92 -10.52 2.04
CA GLN A 45 26.63 -9.78 0.81
C GLN A 45 27.85 -8.87 0.60
N SER A 46 28.94 -9.47 0.11
CA SER A 46 30.20 -8.82 -0.15
C SER A 46 29.99 -8.02 -1.42
N ASN A 47 30.19 -6.70 -1.32
CA ASN A 47 30.25 -5.71 -2.40
C ASN A 47 28.94 -5.08 -2.89
N GLN A 48 27.91 -4.89 -2.06
CA GLN A 48 27.00 -3.76 -2.30
C GLN A 48 27.56 -2.52 -1.58
N PRO A 49 27.72 -1.38 -2.27
CA PRO A 49 28.23 -0.18 -1.61
C PRO A 49 27.22 0.27 -0.55
N ARG A 50 27.69 0.59 0.66
CA ARG A 50 26.83 1.15 1.73
C ARG A 50 26.14 2.44 1.29
N PHE A 51 26.78 3.19 0.40
CA PHE A 51 26.25 4.39 -0.21
C PHE A 51 25.82 4.11 -1.64
N TYR A 52 24.60 4.48 -1.97
CA TYR A 52 24.08 4.47 -3.33
C TYR A 52 24.15 5.89 -3.87
N LYS A 53 25.05 6.07 -4.84
CA LYS A 53 25.06 7.30 -5.62
C LYS A 53 23.93 7.26 -6.65
N GLY A 54 22.84 7.94 -6.34
CA GLY A 54 21.79 8.22 -7.31
C GLY A 54 22.38 8.86 -8.55
N VAL A 55 22.07 8.30 -9.72
CA VAL A 55 22.19 8.99 -11.02
C VAL A 55 20.92 9.78 -11.34
N PHE A 56 19.96 9.76 -10.42
CA PHE A 56 18.65 10.39 -10.52
C PHE A 56 18.68 11.79 -9.90
N LYS A 57 17.69 12.61 -10.25
CA LYS A 57 17.48 13.93 -9.66
C LYS A 57 16.02 14.08 -9.29
N ALA A 58 15.72 14.96 -8.34
CA ALA A 58 14.36 15.41 -8.11
C ALA A 58 13.79 16.00 -9.42
N ASP A 59 12.62 15.53 -9.83
CA ASP A 59 11.84 16.08 -10.94
C ASP A 59 10.43 16.33 -10.41
N GLU A 60 10.18 17.58 -10.03
CA GLU A 60 8.90 18.08 -9.49
C GLU A 60 7.78 18.11 -10.53
N SER A 61 8.00 17.61 -11.75
CA SER A 61 6.94 17.42 -12.75
C SER A 61 6.47 15.97 -12.86
N LYS A 62 7.06 15.05 -12.08
CA LYS A 62 6.83 13.61 -12.21
C LYS A 62 6.65 12.93 -10.87
N PHE A 63 5.77 11.93 -10.87
CA PHE A 63 5.66 10.95 -9.81
C PHE A 63 6.86 10.02 -9.90
N ASN A 64 7.83 10.22 -9.02
CA ASN A 64 9.06 9.42 -8.96
C ASN A 64 9.13 8.63 -7.67
N THR A 65 9.72 7.44 -7.71
CA THR A 65 10.17 6.73 -6.52
C THR A 65 11.49 6.00 -6.79
N THR A 66 12.29 5.85 -5.75
CA THR A 66 13.51 5.02 -5.76
C THR A 66 13.26 3.83 -4.87
N VAL A 67 13.50 2.64 -5.39
CA VAL A 67 13.11 1.39 -4.74
C VAL A 67 14.26 0.39 -4.80
N TYR A 68 14.33 -0.46 -3.78
CA TYR A 68 15.05 -1.73 -3.84
C TYR A 68 14.03 -2.85 -4.03
N THR A 69 14.36 -3.83 -4.87
CA THR A 69 13.51 -5.00 -5.12
C THR A 69 14.34 -6.28 -5.09
N PHE A 70 13.72 -7.39 -4.69
CA PHE A 70 14.32 -8.72 -4.82
C PHE A 70 14.22 -9.25 -6.25
N ASN A 71 13.12 -8.93 -6.95
CA ASN A 71 12.90 -9.40 -8.31
C ASN A 71 11.86 -8.57 -9.07
N ASP A 72 10.65 -8.45 -8.53
CA ASP A 72 9.50 -7.91 -9.24
C ASP A 72 9.33 -6.41 -8.98
N ILE A 73 8.92 -5.68 -10.01
CA ILE A 73 8.37 -4.34 -9.91
C ILE A 73 7.03 -4.37 -10.62
N THR A 74 5.95 -4.35 -9.85
CA THR A 74 4.58 -4.28 -10.37
C THR A 74 4.07 -2.86 -10.21
N VAL A 75 3.58 -2.28 -11.30
CA VAL A 75 2.99 -0.94 -11.30
C VAL A 75 1.51 -1.03 -11.61
N PHE A 76 0.69 -0.30 -10.83
CA PHE A 76 -0.74 -0.11 -11.09
C PHE A 76 -1.01 1.35 -11.43
N SER A 77 -1.82 1.57 -12.46
CA SER A 77 -2.24 2.89 -12.91
C SER A 77 -3.69 3.18 -12.52
N TYR A 78 -4.00 4.46 -12.35
CA TYR A 78 -5.35 4.93 -11.97
C TYR A 78 -5.95 5.86 -13.02
N PHE A 79 -5.15 6.24 -14.01
CA PHE A 79 -5.51 7.16 -15.08
C PHE A 79 -5.14 6.57 -16.44
N ASN A 80 -5.89 6.93 -17.48
CA ASN A 80 -5.52 6.57 -18.85
C ASN A 80 -4.20 7.23 -19.24
N ASP A 81 -3.47 6.63 -20.17
CA ASP A 81 -2.20 7.13 -20.69
C ASP A 81 -1.22 7.45 -19.55
N THR A 82 -1.07 6.52 -18.61
CA THR A 82 -0.07 6.60 -17.54
C THR A 82 1.23 6.00 -18.06
N ASP A 83 2.16 6.87 -18.45
CA ASP A 83 3.47 6.49 -18.98
C ASP A 83 4.44 6.12 -17.86
N ILE A 84 4.88 4.87 -17.82
CA ILE A 84 5.82 4.35 -16.82
C ILE A 84 7.20 4.21 -17.45
N THR A 85 8.23 4.70 -16.76
CA THR A 85 9.64 4.46 -17.09
C THR A 85 10.36 3.91 -15.87
N ILE A 86 11.02 2.74 -16.02
CA ILE A 86 11.89 2.16 -14.98
C ILE A 86 13.34 2.26 -15.44
N THR A 87 14.16 2.87 -14.60
CA THR A 87 15.58 3.10 -14.84
C THR A 87 16.40 2.37 -13.78
N SER A 88 17.39 1.60 -14.21
CA SER A 88 18.32 0.92 -13.30
C SER A 88 19.23 1.91 -12.58
N PHE A 89 19.87 1.46 -11.49
CA PHE A 89 20.90 2.22 -10.79
C PHE A 89 22.09 2.66 -11.69
N ALA A 90 22.32 2.01 -12.82
CA ALA A 90 23.35 2.44 -13.78
C ALA A 90 22.93 3.67 -14.63
N GLY A 91 21.66 4.07 -14.56
CA GLY A 91 21.07 5.13 -15.38
C GLY A 91 20.45 4.64 -16.68
N ASP A 92 20.49 3.34 -16.95
CA ASP A 92 19.87 2.75 -18.14
C ASP A 92 18.37 2.57 -17.95
N THR A 93 17.56 3.05 -18.89
CA THR A 93 16.14 2.68 -18.99
C THR A 93 16.03 1.20 -19.31
N VAL A 94 15.48 0.43 -18.37
CA VAL A 94 15.36 -1.04 -18.48
C VAL A 94 13.96 -1.49 -18.84
N PHE A 95 12.95 -0.65 -18.61
CA PHE A 95 11.56 -0.94 -18.95
C PHE A 95 10.77 0.35 -19.17
N SER A 96 9.79 0.30 -20.06
CA SER A 96 8.80 1.37 -20.25
C SER A 96 7.48 0.79 -20.75
N ASP A 97 6.37 1.40 -20.34
CA ASP A 97 5.02 0.98 -20.72
C ASP A 97 4.06 2.19 -20.63
N THR A 98 2.90 2.10 -21.27
CA THR A 98 1.82 3.10 -21.16
C THR A 98 0.53 2.37 -20.79
N LEU A 99 -0.03 2.69 -19.63
CA LEU A 99 -1.16 1.97 -19.05
C LEU A 99 -2.46 2.75 -19.19
N ALA A 100 -3.55 2.04 -19.49
CA ALA A 100 -4.92 2.54 -19.35
C ALA A 100 -5.32 2.62 -17.87
N ALA A 101 -6.37 3.37 -17.53
CA ALA A 101 -6.84 3.46 -16.15
C ALA A 101 -7.15 2.08 -15.56
N ASN A 102 -6.69 1.83 -14.32
CA ASN A 102 -6.78 0.54 -13.65
C ASN A 102 -6.02 -0.60 -14.36
N GLY A 103 -5.09 -0.26 -15.25
CA GLY A 103 -4.14 -1.18 -15.85
C GLY A 103 -2.96 -1.46 -14.93
N PHE A 104 -2.26 -2.55 -15.19
CA PHE A 104 -1.07 -2.95 -14.46
C PHE A 104 -0.02 -3.52 -15.41
N THR A 105 1.24 -3.52 -14.95
CA THR A 105 2.35 -4.17 -15.63
C THR A 105 3.37 -4.66 -14.60
N THR A 106 4.10 -5.72 -14.92
CA THR A 106 5.14 -6.27 -14.04
C THR A 106 6.43 -6.43 -14.81
N PHE A 107 7.47 -5.77 -14.33
CA PHE A 107 8.83 -5.93 -14.81
C PHE A 107 9.60 -6.86 -13.86
N ASN A 108 10.22 -7.90 -14.42
CA ASN A 108 11.15 -8.75 -13.70
C ASN A 108 12.54 -8.09 -13.74
N ALA A 109 12.87 -7.37 -12.67
CA ALA A 109 14.01 -6.48 -12.59
C ALA A 109 15.32 -7.19 -12.18
N ASN A 110 15.25 -8.46 -11.76
CA ASN A 110 16.23 -9.07 -10.86
C ASN A 110 16.41 -8.23 -9.58
N ASN A 111 17.33 -8.65 -8.71
CA ASN A 111 17.64 -7.91 -7.50
C ASN A 111 18.40 -6.61 -7.80
N GLY A 112 17.97 -5.50 -7.22
CA GLY A 112 18.69 -4.24 -7.37
C GLY A 112 17.89 -2.99 -6.97
N ILE A 113 18.48 -1.84 -7.26
CA ILE A 113 17.89 -0.52 -7.04
C ILE A 113 17.46 0.08 -8.38
N PHE A 114 16.26 0.65 -8.39
CA PHE A 114 15.62 1.21 -9.56
C PHE A 114 14.93 2.52 -9.22
N SER A 115 14.82 3.40 -10.22
CA SER A 115 13.90 4.53 -10.19
C SER A 115 12.72 4.23 -11.10
N ILE A 116 11.52 4.52 -10.62
CA ILE A 116 10.27 4.46 -11.37
C ILE A 116 9.78 5.90 -11.52
N SER A 117 9.36 6.27 -12.73
CA SER A 117 8.94 7.63 -13.07
C SER A 117 7.71 7.63 -13.96
N SER A 118 6.79 8.55 -13.72
CA SER A 118 5.58 8.79 -14.52
C SER A 118 5.13 10.24 -14.44
N GLY A 119 4.49 10.74 -15.50
CA GLY A 119 3.81 12.04 -15.48
C GLY A 119 2.46 12.04 -14.73
N LYS A 120 1.96 10.85 -14.36
CA LYS A 120 0.70 10.65 -13.62
C LYS A 120 0.93 9.74 -12.42
N SER A 121 0.10 9.86 -11.39
CA SER A 121 0.24 9.02 -10.20
C SER A 121 -0.05 7.55 -10.49
N TYR A 122 0.63 6.69 -9.74
CA TYR A 122 0.58 5.22 -9.84
C TYR A 122 0.91 4.62 -8.47
N THR A 123 0.83 3.30 -8.35
CA THR A 123 1.38 2.60 -7.17
C THR A 123 2.38 1.54 -7.62
N ALA A 124 3.43 1.33 -6.82
CA ALA A 124 4.50 0.38 -7.12
C ALA A 124 4.61 -0.64 -6.00
N LEU A 125 4.31 -1.90 -6.31
CA LEU A 125 4.55 -3.06 -5.47
C LEU A 125 5.90 -3.67 -5.87
N VAL A 126 6.85 -3.65 -4.94
CA VAL A 126 8.23 -4.12 -5.16
C VAL A 126 8.53 -5.32 -4.27
N GLY A 127 9.62 -6.03 -4.54
CA GLY A 127 9.97 -7.24 -3.82
C GLY A 127 9.94 -8.46 -4.74
N ASP A 128 9.19 -9.49 -4.41
CA ASP A 128 9.00 -10.66 -5.28
C ASP A 128 7.57 -11.21 -5.26
N ALA A 129 6.57 -10.32 -5.15
CA ALA A 129 5.16 -10.66 -5.01
C ALA A 129 4.63 -11.65 -6.06
N VAL A 130 5.08 -11.55 -7.31
CA VAL A 130 4.58 -12.35 -8.44
C VAL A 130 5.42 -13.62 -8.62
N SER A 131 6.72 -13.49 -8.44
CA SER A 131 7.71 -14.55 -8.60
C SER A 131 7.73 -15.53 -7.41
N ASN A 132 7.20 -15.13 -6.26
CA ASN A 132 7.20 -15.89 -5.02
C ASN A 132 5.82 -15.97 -4.36
N LEU A 133 5.70 -16.62 -3.20
CA LEU A 133 4.40 -17.06 -2.66
C LEU A 133 4.04 -16.52 -1.27
N VAL A 134 5.02 -16.32 -0.39
CA VAL A 134 4.80 -16.13 1.05
C VAL A 134 5.13 -14.68 1.42
N GLN A 135 4.17 -13.77 1.34
CA GLN A 135 4.38 -12.32 1.55
C GLN A 135 3.06 -11.68 1.99
N GLY A 136 3.10 -10.66 2.83
CA GLY A 136 1.93 -9.90 3.25
C GLY A 136 2.07 -8.40 2.98
N TYR A 137 1.01 -7.75 2.47
CA TYR A 137 0.98 -6.29 2.31
C TYR A 137 -0.44 -5.73 2.19
N PHE A 138 -0.62 -4.50 2.65
CA PHE A 138 -1.83 -3.72 2.39
C PHE A 138 -1.70 -2.98 1.06
N ALA A 139 -2.77 -2.99 0.28
CA ALA A 139 -2.89 -2.16 -0.91
C ALA A 139 -2.84 -0.67 -0.53
N ILE A 140 -2.36 0.14 -1.47
CA ILE A 140 -2.44 1.60 -1.39
C ILE A 140 -3.14 2.17 -2.62
N ASP A 141 -3.64 3.39 -2.49
CA ASP A 141 -4.23 4.13 -3.61
C ASP A 141 -3.21 5.03 -4.33
N GLN A 142 -3.67 5.75 -5.35
CA GLN A 142 -2.86 6.67 -6.14
C GLN A 142 -2.19 7.79 -5.34
N SER A 143 -2.64 8.08 -4.12
CA SER A 143 -2.06 9.09 -3.24
C SER A 143 -1.18 8.46 -2.14
N GLY A 144 -1.03 7.13 -2.15
CA GLY A 144 -0.26 6.39 -1.15
C GLY A 144 -1.06 6.03 0.11
N ARG A 145 -2.38 6.23 0.13
CA ARG A 145 -3.24 5.99 1.30
C ARG A 145 -3.56 4.51 1.45
N GLY A 146 -3.55 4.03 2.70
CA GLY A 146 -3.85 2.64 3.03
C GLY A 146 -5.34 2.35 3.27
N THR A 147 -6.14 3.39 3.54
CA THR A 147 -7.60 3.32 3.49
C THR A 147 -8.11 4.24 2.39
N SER A 148 -8.92 3.70 1.48
CA SER A 148 -9.36 4.42 0.27
C SER A 148 -10.63 3.79 -0.32
N THR A 149 -11.23 4.47 -1.29
CA THR A 149 -12.38 3.99 -2.06
C THR A 149 -11.98 3.24 -3.33
N LEU A 150 -10.70 3.29 -3.73
CA LEU A 150 -10.18 2.58 -4.89
C LEU A 150 -8.76 2.08 -4.64
N LEU A 151 -8.59 0.75 -4.58
CA LEU A 151 -7.32 0.09 -4.30
C LEU A 151 -7.04 -0.97 -5.36
N ASN A 152 -5.89 -0.89 -6.01
CA ASN A 152 -5.41 -1.92 -6.94
C ASN A 152 -4.27 -2.71 -6.26
N THR A 153 -4.28 -4.03 -6.39
CA THR A 153 -3.32 -4.90 -5.71
C THR A 153 -3.12 -6.22 -6.42
N TYR A 154 -2.19 -7.03 -5.92
CA TYR A 154 -1.95 -8.40 -6.33
C TYR A 154 -2.16 -9.34 -5.15
N MET A 155 -2.90 -10.42 -5.35
CA MET A 155 -2.97 -11.52 -4.41
C MET A 155 -1.88 -12.54 -4.73
N VAL A 156 -1.05 -12.85 -3.74
CA VAL A 156 0.06 -13.79 -3.86
C VAL A 156 -0.40 -15.21 -4.19
N GLY A 157 0.56 -16.09 -4.50
CA GLY A 157 0.26 -17.49 -4.77
C GLY A 157 -0.11 -18.30 -3.53
N ASN A 158 -0.42 -19.58 -3.74
CA ASN A 158 -0.85 -20.47 -2.66
C ASN A 158 0.34 -21.10 -1.90
N PHE A 159 0.25 -21.09 -0.58
CA PHE A 159 1.13 -21.75 0.37
C PHE A 159 0.29 -22.36 1.50
N GLN A 160 0.09 -23.67 1.44
CA GLN A 160 -0.65 -24.45 2.45
C GLN A 160 -2.15 -24.07 2.63
N ASN A 161 -2.70 -23.18 1.78
CA ASN A 161 -4.08 -22.65 1.88
C ASN A 161 -4.32 -21.78 3.13
N GLU A 162 -3.26 -21.15 3.62
CA GLU A 162 -3.29 -20.27 4.78
C GLU A 162 -3.36 -18.79 4.36
N GLU A 163 -3.26 -18.50 3.07
CA GLU A 163 -3.44 -17.18 2.50
C GLU A 163 -4.85 -16.63 2.72
N ARG A 164 -4.96 -15.32 2.89
CA ARG A 164 -6.24 -14.60 2.97
C ARG A 164 -6.20 -13.36 2.10
N PHE A 165 -7.29 -13.09 1.39
CA PHE A 165 -7.58 -11.75 0.90
C PHE A 165 -8.67 -11.14 1.77
N ILE A 166 -8.38 -10.02 2.42
CA ILE A 166 -9.22 -9.45 3.47
C ILE A 166 -9.50 -7.97 3.16
N VAL A 167 -10.75 -7.54 3.30
CA VAL A 167 -11.17 -6.14 3.23
C VAL A 167 -11.70 -5.70 4.60
N PHE A 168 -11.23 -4.58 5.13
CA PHE A 168 -11.66 -4.03 6.42
C PHE A 168 -12.47 -2.75 6.24
N GLY A 169 -13.58 -2.64 6.98
CA GLY A 169 -14.44 -1.46 7.03
C GLY A 169 -14.04 -0.51 8.15
N TYR A 170 -14.00 0.79 7.85
CA TYR A 170 -13.69 1.86 8.83
C TYR A 170 -14.89 2.74 9.15
N GLN A 171 -16.01 2.52 8.47
CA GLN A 171 -17.24 3.28 8.64
C GLN A 171 -18.44 2.38 8.41
N ASP A 172 -19.56 2.71 9.06
CA ASP A 172 -20.81 1.98 8.92
C ASP A 172 -21.41 2.07 7.51
N ASN A 173 -22.11 1.00 7.11
CA ASN A 173 -22.80 0.93 5.82
C ASN A 173 -21.89 1.24 4.62
N THR A 174 -20.67 0.68 4.63
CA THR A 174 -19.69 0.82 3.54
C THR A 174 -19.94 -0.25 2.49
N SER A 175 -20.48 0.13 1.34
CA SER A 175 -20.59 -0.80 0.21
C SER A 175 -19.22 -0.99 -0.46
N PHE A 176 -18.89 -2.22 -0.85
CA PHE A 176 -17.63 -2.51 -1.54
C PHE A 176 -17.76 -3.66 -2.54
N SER A 177 -16.81 -3.74 -3.47
CA SER A 177 -16.67 -4.83 -4.43
C SER A 177 -15.20 -5.21 -4.65
N ILE A 178 -14.97 -6.48 -5.00
CA ILE A 178 -13.67 -7.03 -5.36
C ILE A 178 -13.77 -7.50 -6.81
N LYS A 179 -12.87 -7.01 -7.67
CA LYS A 179 -12.86 -7.29 -9.10
C LYS A 179 -11.53 -7.89 -9.53
N ASN A 180 -11.56 -8.88 -10.41
CA ASN A 180 -10.37 -9.36 -11.11
C ASN A 180 -9.99 -8.38 -12.22
N LEU A 181 -8.81 -7.76 -12.13
CA LEU A 181 -8.35 -6.77 -13.11
C LEU A 181 -8.03 -7.37 -14.48
N VAL A 182 -7.76 -8.67 -14.55
CA VAL A 182 -7.44 -9.37 -15.80
C VAL A 182 -8.70 -9.71 -16.58
N THR A 183 -9.70 -10.30 -15.92
CA THR A 183 -10.94 -10.76 -16.58
C THR A 183 -12.03 -9.70 -16.58
N GLY A 184 -11.98 -8.74 -15.66
CA GLY A 184 -13.03 -7.75 -15.43
C GLY A 184 -14.17 -8.25 -14.54
N ASP A 185 -14.15 -9.51 -14.10
CA ASP A 185 -15.23 -10.10 -13.32
C ASP A 185 -15.27 -9.55 -11.89
N VAL A 186 -16.47 -9.21 -11.41
CA VAL A 186 -16.71 -8.94 -9.98
C VAL A 186 -16.74 -10.28 -9.25
N LEU A 187 -15.74 -10.51 -8.40
CA LEU A 187 -15.59 -11.73 -7.60
C LEU A 187 -16.50 -11.71 -6.36
N PHE A 188 -16.72 -10.53 -5.79
CA PHE A 188 -17.58 -10.33 -4.63
C PHE A 188 -18.08 -8.88 -4.55
N ALA A 189 -19.24 -8.68 -3.95
CA ALA A 189 -19.73 -7.37 -3.52
C ALA A 189 -20.51 -7.53 -2.21
N GLY A 190 -20.38 -6.55 -1.30
CA GLY A 190 -20.99 -6.61 0.01
C GLY A 190 -21.04 -5.26 0.70
N VAL A 191 -21.41 -5.29 1.99
CA VAL A 191 -21.45 -4.14 2.88
C VAL A 191 -20.70 -4.49 4.15
N LEU A 192 -19.89 -3.55 4.66
CA LEU A 192 -19.19 -3.64 5.93
C LEU A 192 -19.59 -2.48 6.83
N ASN A 193 -19.63 -2.75 8.13
CA ASN A 193 -19.69 -1.73 9.17
C ASN A 193 -18.29 -1.41 9.73
N GLU A 194 -18.21 -0.37 10.57
CA GLU A 194 -16.94 -0.02 11.22
C GLU A 194 -16.38 -1.20 12.03
N GLY A 195 -15.12 -1.54 11.77
CA GLY A 195 -14.41 -2.64 12.44
C GLY A 195 -14.82 -4.04 11.99
N GLU A 196 -15.79 -4.16 11.07
CA GLU A 196 -16.06 -5.41 10.37
C GLU A 196 -15.01 -5.66 9.29
N HIS A 197 -14.89 -6.92 8.91
CA HIS A 197 -14.03 -7.35 7.80
C HIS A 197 -14.74 -8.41 6.97
N TYR A 198 -14.33 -8.51 5.71
CA TYR A 198 -14.68 -9.60 4.83
C TYR A 198 -13.43 -10.33 4.38
N THR A 199 -13.41 -11.64 4.60
CA THR A 199 -12.35 -12.53 4.16
C THR A 199 -12.90 -13.41 3.04
N MET A 200 -12.23 -13.41 1.90
CA MET A 200 -12.64 -14.27 0.78
C MET A 200 -12.58 -15.74 1.20
N PRO A 201 -13.68 -16.52 1.08
CA PRO A 201 -13.69 -17.94 1.46
C PRO A 201 -12.69 -18.78 0.66
N VAL A 202 -12.39 -18.36 -0.56
CA VAL A 202 -11.34 -18.93 -1.41
C VAL A 202 -10.47 -17.77 -1.91
N SER A 203 -9.23 -17.74 -1.47
CA SER A 203 -8.26 -16.73 -1.88
C SER A 203 -8.02 -16.79 -3.40
N PRO A 204 -8.15 -15.66 -4.12
CA PRO A 204 -7.92 -15.60 -5.56
C PRO A 204 -6.42 -15.55 -5.86
N HIS A 205 -5.73 -16.68 -5.66
CA HIS A 205 -4.27 -16.74 -5.79
C HIS A 205 -3.77 -16.23 -7.14
N ARG A 206 -2.60 -15.59 -7.14
CA ARG A 206 -1.92 -15.06 -8.34
C ARG A 206 -2.81 -14.15 -9.20
N THR A 207 -3.65 -13.35 -8.56
CA THR A 207 -4.65 -12.53 -9.25
C THR A 207 -4.42 -11.06 -8.99
N TYR A 208 -4.45 -10.25 -10.05
CA TYR A 208 -4.52 -8.79 -9.94
C TYR A 208 -5.95 -8.40 -9.60
N LEU A 209 -6.11 -7.64 -8.53
CA LEU A 209 -7.40 -7.30 -7.94
C LEU A 209 -7.58 -5.79 -7.85
N GLN A 210 -8.84 -5.40 -7.90
CA GLN A 210 -9.30 -4.06 -7.55
C GLN A 210 -10.34 -4.16 -6.46
N VAL A 211 -10.23 -3.31 -5.44
CA VAL A 211 -11.28 -3.08 -4.45
C VAL A 211 -11.83 -1.68 -4.70
N SER A 212 -13.14 -1.59 -4.90
CA SER A 212 -13.87 -0.32 -5.01
C SER A 212 -14.92 -0.25 -3.92
N ALA A 213 -15.06 0.90 -3.26
CA ALA A 213 -15.99 1.09 -2.14
C ALA A 213 -16.61 2.49 -2.13
N SER A 214 -17.77 2.64 -1.50
CA SER A 214 -18.43 3.94 -1.36
C SER A 214 -17.86 4.80 -0.22
N LYS A 215 -17.18 4.17 0.74
CA LYS A 215 -16.44 4.79 1.85
C LYS A 215 -15.07 4.11 2.00
N PRO A 216 -14.09 4.75 2.68
CA PRO A 216 -12.75 4.19 2.81
C PRO A 216 -12.71 2.77 3.42
N VAL A 217 -12.03 1.86 2.73
CA VAL A 217 -11.70 0.50 3.17
C VAL A 217 -10.19 0.26 3.02
N SER A 218 -9.65 -0.75 3.70
CA SER A 218 -8.29 -1.25 3.42
C SER A 218 -8.33 -2.68 2.92
N ALA A 219 -7.44 -3.05 2.01
CA ALA A 219 -7.36 -4.39 1.43
C ALA A 219 -6.00 -5.03 1.72
N LEU A 220 -6.02 -6.21 2.35
CA LEU A 220 -4.83 -6.98 2.72
C LEU A 220 -4.70 -8.22 1.81
N SER A 221 -3.58 -8.31 1.13
CA SER A 221 -3.09 -9.56 0.53
C SER A 221 -2.21 -10.26 1.55
N TYR A 222 -2.76 -11.20 2.31
CA TYR A 222 -2.04 -11.94 3.33
C TYR A 222 -1.54 -13.27 2.78
N GLY A 223 -0.23 -13.43 2.70
CA GLY A 223 0.46 -14.71 2.53
C GLY A 223 1.66 -14.88 3.45
N ASP A 224 1.96 -13.89 4.31
CA ASP A 224 2.85 -13.97 5.45
C ASP A 224 2.62 -12.76 6.38
N GLN A 225 3.40 -12.61 7.46
CA GLN A 225 3.69 -11.30 8.05
C GLN A 225 4.41 -10.39 7.02
N ASP A 226 4.95 -9.24 7.43
CA ASP A 226 5.78 -8.31 6.64
C ASP A 226 5.06 -7.03 6.17
N TYR A 227 4.19 -6.46 7.00
CA TYR A 227 3.47 -5.24 6.62
C TYR A 227 3.14 -4.32 7.77
N TYR A 228 3.05 -3.04 7.44
CA TYR A 228 2.38 -2.04 8.26
C TYR A 228 0.88 -2.01 7.96
N VAL A 229 0.11 -1.69 8.99
CA VAL A 229 -1.35 -1.68 8.95
C VAL A 229 -1.85 -0.24 8.78
N PRO A 230 -2.77 0.01 7.83
CA PRO A 230 -3.41 1.32 7.69
C PRO A 230 -4.16 1.74 8.96
N ALA A 231 -4.06 3.02 9.28
CA ALA A 231 -4.88 3.68 10.28
C ALA A 231 -6.19 4.18 9.64
N ALA A 232 -7.22 4.36 10.48
CA ALA A 232 -8.53 4.86 10.05
C ALA A 232 -8.52 6.23 9.37
N ASN A 233 -7.45 7.01 9.53
CA ASN A 233 -7.28 8.35 8.95
C ASN A 233 -6.73 8.35 7.51
N GLY A 234 -6.61 7.19 6.84
CA GLY A 234 -6.06 7.10 5.48
C GLY A 234 -4.56 6.84 5.43
N ARG A 235 -3.84 7.06 6.53
CA ARG A 235 -2.39 6.94 6.60
C ARG A 235 -1.97 5.62 7.26
N PHE A 236 -0.68 5.40 7.44
CA PHE A 236 -0.15 4.23 8.16
C PHE A 236 0.33 4.58 9.59
N SER A 237 0.16 5.84 10.01
CA SER A 237 0.27 6.26 11.41
C SER A 237 -1.05 6.89 11.86
N GLY A 238 -1.39 6.70 13.13
CA GLY A 238 -2.66 7.17 13.68
C GLY A 238 -3.00 6.51 14.99
N ASN A 239 -4.30 6.36 15.23
CA ASN A 239 -4.85 5.98 16.54
C ASN A 239 -5.73 4.73 16.51
N ILE A 240 -6.31 4.37 15.36
CA ILE A 240 -7.24 3.24 15.21
C ILE A 240 -6.79 2.41 14.02
N PHE A 241 -6.60 1.11 14.24
CA PHE A 241 -6.14 0.17 13.23
C PHE A 241 -6.93 -1.13 13.31
N TYR A 242 -7.21 -1.74 12.16
CA TYR A 242 -7.75 -3.09 12.06
C TYR A 242 -6.78 -3.95 11.28
N GLY A 243 -6.38 -5.07 11.87
CA GLY A 243 -5.39 -5.95 11.28
C GLY A 243 -5.75 -7.41 11.45
N PHE A 244 -4.90 -8.22 10.84
CA PHE A 244 -4.96 -9.66 10.87
C PHE A 244 -3.55 -10.18 11.06
N SER A 245 -3.41 -11.27 11.80
CA SER A 245 -2.17 -12.04 11.88
C SER A 245 -2.59 -13.49 11.99
N ALA A 246 -1.92 -14.39 11.26
CA ALA A 246 -2.16 -15.82 11.41
C ALA A 246 -0.86 -16.56 11.75
N HIS A 247 -0.89 -17.87 11.66
CA HIS A 247 0.27 -18.72 11.95
C HIS A 247 0.71 -19.46 10.70
N ILE A 248 0.84 -18.72 9.59
CA ILE A 248 1.16 -19.32 8.30
C ILE A 248 2.51 -20.01 8.34
N GLY A 249 2.59 -21.23 7.80
CA GLY A 249 3.79 -22.06 7.87
C GLY A 249 4.14 -22.57 9.28
N ASN A 250 3.28 -22.32 10.28
CA ASN A 250 3.52 -22.51 11.71
C ASN A 250 4.55 -21.52 12.30
N TRP A 251 4.60 -20.30 11.79
CA TRP A 251 5.58 -19.29 12.23
C TRP A 251 4.91 -18.22 13.06
N THR A 252 5.54 -17.85 14.18
CA THR A 252 5.02 -16.80 15.05
C THR A 252 4.96 -15.48 14.29
N ASN A 253 3.76 -14.93 14.21
CA ASN A 253 3.47 -13.59 13.69
C ASN A 253 3.44 -12.59 14.85
N SER A 254 3.17 -11.31 14.57
CA SER A 254 3.06 -10.32 15.64
C SER A 254 1.97 -9.28 15.45
N ILE A 255 1.68 -8.59 16.55
CA ILE A 255 1.20 -7.21 16.56
C ILE A 255 2.35 -6.39 17.14
N THR A 256 2.98 -5.53 16.33
CA THR A 256 4.09 -4.66 16.74
C THR A 256 3.66 -3.21 16.66
N ILE A 257 3.76 -2.48 17.77
CA ILE A 257 3.33 -1.08 17.90
C ILE A 257 4.55 -0.23 18.27
N SER A 258 4.79 0.84 17.51
CA SER A 258 5.84 1.84 17.78
C SER A 258 5.21 3.20 18.05
N SER A 259 5.58 3.85 19.16
CA SER A 259 5.02 5.17 19.52
C SER A 259 5.88 6.33 19.04
N TYR A 260 5.24 7.39 18.55
CA TYR A 260 5.90 8.66 18.22
C TYR A 260 5.82 9.70 19.35
N HIS A 261 5.19 9.34 20.47
CA HIS A 261 4.97 10.26 21.58
C HIS A 261 5.23 9.60 22.94
N ASP A 262 5.65 10.41 23.91
CA ASP A 262 5.68 10.03 25.31
C ASP A 262 4.27 9.90 25.90
N ASP A 263 4.16 9.10 26.96
CA ASP A 263 2.92 8.84 27.70
C ASP A 263 1.75 8.47 26.77
N ASN A 264 2.01 7.63 25.77
CA ASN A 264 1.02 7.19 24.81
C ASN A 264 0.38 5.89 25.27
N ILE A 265 -0.88 5.96 25.71
CA ILE A 265 -1.63 4.78 26.13
C ILE A 265 -2.11 4.03 24.89
N VAL A 266 -1.75 2.75 24.80
CA VAL A 266 -2.08 1.87 23.69
C VAL A 266 -2.77 0.60 24.17
N TYR A 267 -3.72 0.13 23.37
CA TYR A 267 -4.41 -1.14 23.55
C TYR A 267 -4.44 -1.91 22.25
N ALA A 268 -4.28 -3.23 22.33
CA ALA A 268 -4.59 -4.15 21.25
C ALA A 268 -5.57 -5.20 21.76
N PHE A 269 -6.58 -5.52 20.97
CA PHE A 269 -7.63 -6.47 21.30
C PHE A 269 -7.80 -7.49 20.18
N ASN A 270 -8.12 -8.74 20.52
CA ASN A 270 -8.72 -9.66 19.56
C ASN A 270 -10.12 -9.14 19.22
N SER A 271 -10.36 -8.76 17.96
CA SER A 271 -11.61 -8.10 17.57
C SER A 271 -12.81 -9.06 17.50
N VAL A 272 -12.57 -10.38 17.55
CA VAL A 272 -13.61 -11.41 17.56
C VAL A 272 -13.98 -11.79 19.00
N THR A 273 -13.00 -12.02 19.87
CA THR A 273 -13.25 -12.48 21.25
C THR A 273 -13.38 -11.35 22.26
N GLY A 274 -12.80 -10.18 21.96
CA GLY A 274 -12.68 -9.04 22.89
C GLY A 274 -11.52 -9.16 23.88
N ASP A 275 -10.69 -10.21 23.78
CA ASP A 275 -9.56 -10.40 24.68
C ASP A 275 -8.51 -9.29 24.49
N THR A 276 -7.98 -8.79 25.61
CA THR A 276 -6.87 -7.82 25.59
C THR A 276 -5.55 -8.54 25.28
N LEU A 277 -4.89 -8.15 24.20
CA LEU A 277 -3.60 -8.67 23.75
C LEU A 277 -2.44 -7.78 24.23
N ILE A 278 -2.62 -6.46 24.17
CA ILE A 278 -1.67 -5.45 24.64
C ILE A 278 -2.45 -4.39 25.43
N ALA A 279 -1.89 -3.95 26.56
CA ALA A 279 -2.32 -2.75 27.28
C ALA A 279 -1.08 -2.12 27.92
N ASP A 280 -0.61 -1.01 27.36
CA ASP A 280 0.66 -0.41 27.77
C ASP A 280 0.64 1.12 27.69
N THR A 281 1.59 1.78 28.33
CA THR A 281 1.87 3.21 28.19
C THR A 281 3.26 3.36 27.63
N LEU A 282 3.34 3.75 26.36
CA LEU A 282 4.59 3.82 25.61
C LEU A 282 5.20 5.21 25.67
N GLY A 283 6.53 5.24 25.76
CA GLY A 283 7.32 6.43 25.49
C GLY A 283 7.66 6.61 24.01
N GLN A 284 8.18 7.77 23.64
CA GLN A 284 8.57 8.05 22.26
C GLN A 284 9.69 7.11 21.79
N GLY A 285 9.49 6.48 20.63
CA GLY A 285 10.39 5.50 20.05
C GLY A 285 10.35 4.12 20.72
N GLN A 286 9.56 3.94 21.77
CA GLN A 286 9.36 2.63 22.39
C GLN A 286 8.54 1.74 21.45
N VAL A 287 8.95 0.47 21.39
CA VAL A 287 8.27 -0.58 20.63
C VAL A 287 7.75 -1.64 21.60
N VAL A 288 6.46 -1.96 21.50
CA VAL A 288 5.86 -3.12 22.16
C VAL A 288 5.41 -4.12 21.10
N THR A 289 5.50 -5.41 21.41
CA THR A 289 5.10 -6.46 20.48
C THR A 289 4.40 -7.61 21.20
N HIS A 290 3.46 -8.25 20.53
CA HIS A 290 2.73 -9.41 21.02
C HIS A 290 2.79 -10.53 19.97
N SER A 291 3.15 -11.73 20.40
CA SER A 291 3.24 -12.91 19.54
C SER A 291 1.86 -13.46 19.19
N ILE A 292 1.62 -13.72 17.91
CA ILE A 292 0.42 -14.40 17.41
C ILE A 292 0.79 -15.78 16.89
N VAL A 293 0.09 -16.81 17.39
CA VAL A 293 0.32 -18.23 17.04
C VAL A 293 -0.95 -18.93 16.53
N GLU A 294 -2.03 -18.16 16.35
CA GLU A 294 -3.29 -18.63 15.78
C GLU A 294 -3.93 -17.50 14.95
N GLU A 295 -4.83 -17.85 14.04
CA GLU A 295 -5.54 -16.88 13.23
C GLU A 295 -6.29 -15.87 14.11
N THR A 296 -5.88 -14.60 14.03
CA THR A 296 -6.36 -13.54 14.91
C THR A 296 -6.65 -12.29 14.11
N TYR A 297 -7.91 -11.85 14.12
CA TYR A 297 -8.26 -10.48 13.78
C TYR A 297 -8.11 -9.62 15.01
N TRP A 298 -7.54 -8.43 14.85
CA TRP A 298 -7.24 -7.57 15.97
C TRP A 298 -7.50 -6.11 15.65
N LYS A 299 -7.76 -5.34 16.72
CA LYS A 299 -7.91 -3.89 16.70
C LYS A 299 -6.83 -3.28 17.58
N VAL A 300 -6.19 -2.20 17.11
CA VAL A 300 -5.34 -1.36 17.96
C VAL A 300 -6.00 0.00 18.15
N GLU A 301 -5.98 0.48 19.39
CA GLU A 301 -6.39 1.82 19.79
C GLU A 301 -5.25 2.51 20.54
N ALA A 302 -4.96 3.77 20.21
CA ALA A 302 -3.94 4.56 20.86
C ALA A 302 -4.43 5.99 21.14
N GLN A 303 -3.95 6.61 22.22
CA GLN A 303 -4.30 8.00 22.54
C GLN A 303 -3.56 9.02 21.70
N LYS A 304 -2.36 8.69 21.23
CA LYS A 304 -1.52 9.51 20.35
C LYS A 304 -0.99 8.66 19.21
N THR A 305 -0.41 9.31 18.21
CA THR A 305 0.08 8.67 16.99
C THR A 305 1.04 7.51 17.27
N VAL A 306 0.69 6.34 16.73
CA VAL A 306 1.54 5.16 16.64
C VAL A 306 1.61 4.67 15.20
N THR A 307 2.51 3.73 14.93
CA THR A 307 2.42 2.85 13.77
C THR A 307 2.23 1.41 14.25
N VAL A 308 1.48 0.62 13.50
CA VAL A 308 1.22 -0.79 13.80
C VAL A 308 1.66 -1.65 12.63
N ALA A 309 2.30 -2.78 12.92
CA ALA A 309 2.79 -3.71 11.92
C ALA A 309 2.63 -5.17 12.36
N ASN A 310 2.40 -6.06 11.39
CA ASN A 310 2.67 -7.48 11.54
C ASN A 310 3.99 -7.77 10.84
N ILE A 311 5.06 -7.89 11.62
CA ILE A 311 6.43 -8.14 11.18
C ILE A 311 7.05 -9.22 12.08
N PRO A 312 8.16 -9.87 11.69
CA PRO A 312 8.75 -10.99 12.46
C PRO A 312 9.37 -10.62 13.83
N TYR A 313 9.02 -9.46 14.40
CA TYR A 313 9.62 -8.89 15.60
C TYR A 313 9.26 -9.58 16.92
N ALA A 314 8.15 -10.30 17.04
CA ALA A 314 7.80 -11.00 18.30
C ALA A 314 8.42 -12.40 18.41
N GLY A 315 8.61 -13.07 17.27
CA GLY A 315 9.03 -14.47 17.20
C GLY A 315 10.47 -14.70 16.75
N TRP A 316 11.12 -13.68 16.20
CA TRP A 316 12.40 -13.84 15.51
C TRP A 316 13.39 -12.77 15.92
N SER A 317 14.67 -13.10 15.76
CA SER A 317 15.82 -12.24 16.08
C SER A 317 16.81 -12.15 14.91
N GLY A 318 16.42 -12.67 13.75
CA GLY A 318 17.35 -13.00 12.69
C GLY A 318 16.65 -13.60 11.48
N ASN A 319 16.95 -14.88 11.31
CA ASN A 319 16.70 -15.79 10.19
C ASN A 319 15.24 -15.90 9.72
N TYR A 320 14.67 -14.79 9.25
CA TYR A 320 13.34 -14.70 8.68
C TYR A 320 13.41 -13.88 7.40
N PHE A 321 12.83 -14.40 6.33
CA PHE A 321 12.79 -13.66 5.07
C PHE A 321 11.59 -12.73 5.07
N TYR A 322 11.83 -11.45 4.81
CA TYR A 322 10.76 -10.46 4.71
C TYR A 322 11.19 -9.20 3.95
N MET A 323 10.20 -8.37 3.58
CA MET A 323 10.39 -6.99 3.15
C MET A 323 9.19 -6.16 3.59
N THR A 324 9.44 -4.99 4.19
CA THR A 324 8.39 -4.01 4.43
C THR A 324 8.97 -2.60 4.46
N ARG A 325 8.20 -1.60 4.00
CA ARG A 325 8.55 -0.20 4.26
C ARG A 325 8.33 0.11 5.74
N THR A 326 9.18 0.96 6.30
CA THR A 326 8.93 1.55 7.62
C THR A 326 8.13 2.83 7.42
N ILE A 327 7.21 3.08 8.35
CA ILE A 327 6.30 4.21 8.30
C ILE A 327 6.78 5.31 9.24
N ASP A 328 6.84 6.54 8.72
CA ASP A 328 7.24 7.73 9.46
C ASP A 328 6.12 8.27 10.36
N GLU A 329 6.45 9.28 11.18
CA GLU A 329 5.49 9.91 12.10
C GLU A 329 4.23 10.43 11.39
N THR A 330 4.32 10.88 10.13
CA THR A 330 3.17 11.39 9.40
C THR A 330 2.30 10.26 8.86
N GLY A 331 2.84 9.06 8.64
CA GLY A 331 2.09 7.91 8.14
C GLY A 331 2.08 7.78 6.61
N ILE A 332 2.83 8.60 5.88
CA ILE A 332 2.89 8.60 4.41
C ILE A 332 3.90 7.56 3.89
N GLY A 333 4.82 7.11 4.76
CA GLY A 333 5.91 6.19 4.40
C GLY A 333 7.10 6.91 3.77
N ALA A 334 7.04 8.23 3.70
CA ALA A 334 8.09 9.09 3.17
C ALA A 334 8.12 10.42 3.93
N GLY A 335 8.89 10.43 5.00
CA GLY A 335 8.92 11.54 5.95
C GLY A 335 10.29 11.66 6.59
N LYS A 336 10.32 12.23 7.79
CA LYS A 336 11.56 12.74 8.39
C LYS A 336 12.02 11.98 9.62
N LEU A 337 11.11 11.29 10.30
CA LEU A 337 11.37 10.56 11.53
C LEU A 337 10.77 9.16 11.46
N PHE A 338 11.61 8.15 11.66
CA PHE A 338 11.23 6.74 11.68
C PHE A 338 11.78 6.04 12.92
N TYR A 339 10.96 5.15 13.50
CA TYR A 339 11.41 4.12 14.44
C TYR A 339 11.30 2.75 13.77
N VAL A 340 12.44 2.05 13.68
CA VAL A 340 12.60 0.85 12.86
C VAL A 340 12.87 -0.37 13.75
N PRO A 341 11.84 -1.15 14.12
CA PRO A 341 12.03 -2.44 14.80
C PRO A 341 12.62 -3.49 13.83
N THR A 342 13.78 -4.05 14.16
CA THR A 342 14.55 -4.95 13.27
C THR A 342 15.00 -6.25 13.94
N ILE A 343 15.29 -7.26 13.12
CA ILE A 343 15.68 -8.62 13.54
C ILE A 343 16.88 -9.14 12.74
N SER A 344 18.00 -8.42 12.65
CA SER A 344 19.08 -8.65 11.66
C SER A 344 18.70 -8.30 10.22
N SER A 345 18.05 -7.16 10.05
CA SER A 345 17.47 -6.70 8.79
C SER A 345 18.48 -5.87 7.99
N ARG A 346 18.44 -5.98 6.67
CA ARG A 346 18.97 -4.94 5.79
C ARG A 346 18.03 -3.74 5.83
N LEU A 347 18.57 -2.57 6.14
CA LEU A 347 17.86 -1.30 6.01
C LEU A 347 18.40 -0.55 4.80
N ASP A 348 17.51 -0.11 3.92
CA ASP A 348 17.79 0.82 2.83
C ASP A 348 17.05 2.13 3.11
N VAL A 349 17.78 3.24 3.18
CA VAL A 349 17.24 4.60 3.35
C VAL A 349 17.45 5.35 2.04
N PHE A 350 16.38 5.87 1.44
CA PHE A 350 16.43 6.64 0.19
C PHE A 350 15.99 8.08 0.43
N SER A 351 16.73 9.04 -0.10
CA SER A 351 16.31 10.45 -0.07
C SER A 351 15.44 10.79 -1.28
N PHE A 352 14.38 11.56 -1.05
CA PHE A 352 13.59 12.15 -2.13
C PHE A 352 13.94 13.62 -2.42
N GLU A 353 14.81 14.21 -1.61
CA GLU A 353 15.21 15.62 -1.70
C GLU A 353 16.74 15.76 -1.83
N ASP A 354 17.17 16.82 -2.51
CA ASP A 354 18.58 17.21 -2.56
C ASP A 354 19.02 17.81 -1.22
N GLU A 355 20.31 17.68 -0.89
CA GLU A 355 20.89 18.22 0.35
C GLU A 355 20.17 17.77 1.65
N ASN A 356 19.68 16.53 1.66
CA ASN A 356 18.99 15.96 2.81
C ASN A 356 20.00 15.42 3.85
N ASP A 357 20.10 16.07 5.01
CA ASP A 357 20.92 15.61 6.12
C ASP A 357 20.25 14.42 6.80
N VAL A 358 20.83 13.23 6.69
CA VAL A 358 20.30 11.98 7.24
C VAL A 358 21.17 11.47 8.38
N ARG A 359 20.53 11.09 9.48
CA ARG A 359 21.15 10.44 10.64
C ARG A 359 20.44 9.14 10.99
N ILE A 360 21.21 8.07 11.14
CA ILE A 360 20.74 6.76 11.57
C ILE A 360 21.40 6.42 12.91
N THR A 361 20.57 6.20 13.93
CA THR A 361 21.01 5.89 15.29
C THR A 361 20.47 4.53 15.72
N TYR A 362 21.33 3.61 16.14
CA TYR A 362 20.91 2.44 16.90
C TYR A 362 20.45 2.92 18.29
N LEU A 363 19.23 2.63 18.71
CA LEU A 363 18.73 3.05 20.02
C LEU A 363 19.05 2.03 21.11
N GLY A 364 18.80 0.75 20.83
CA GLY A 364 18.97 -0.34 21.78
C GLY A 364 18.12 -1.56 21.46
N HIS A 365 18.19 -2.56 22.33
CA HIS A 365 17.27 -3.69 22.33
C HIS A 365 15.90 -3.26 22.88
N ASN A 366 14.78 -3.82 22.39
CA ASN A 366 13.42 -3.39 22.78
C ASN A 366 13.15 -3.43 24.28
N THR A 367 13.70 -4.42 24.99
CA THR A 367 13.58 -4.57 26.45
C THR A 367 14.44 -3.59 27.26
N SER A 368 15.23 -2.74 26.60
CA SER A 368 16.11 -1.77 27.25
C SER A 368 15.51 -0.35 27.31
N TYR A 369 14.22 -0.19 27.05
CA TYR A 369 13.56 1.12 27.15
C TYR A 369 13.42 1.60 28.62
N PRO A 370 13.65 2.89 28.95
CA PRO A 370 14.13 3.95 28.07
C PRO A 370 15.56 3.70 27.62
N TYR A 371 15.82 3.89 26.32
CA TYR A 371 17.14 3.62 25.74
C TYR A 371 18.21 4.49 26.41
N GLU A 372 19.24 3.85 26.95
CA GLU A 372 20.33 4.56 27.61
C GLU A 372 21.23 5.26 26.57
N THR A 373 21.81 6.42 26.90
CA THR A 373 22.75 7.09 25.99
C THR A 373 23.92 6.19 25.58
N ALA A 374 24.32 5.24 26.44
CA ALA A 374 25.37 4.27 26.12
C ALA A 374 24.96 3.22 25.07
N THR A 375 23.66 2.98 24.86
CA THR A 375 23.15 2.10 23.79
C THR A 375 22.91 2.86 22.49
N MET A 376 22.93 4.20 22.53
CA MET A 376 22.78 5.05 21.35
C MET A 376 24.08 5.13 20.55
N ASP A 377 24.14 4.48 19.39
CA ASP A 377 25.29 4.52 18.48
C ASP A 377 24.90 5.10 17.12
N THR A 378 25.71 6.02 16.60
CA THR A 378 25.46 6.63 15.29
C THR A 378 26.01 5.71 14.21
N VAL A 379 25.09 5.06 13.49
CA VAL A 379 25.41 4.14 12.40
C VAL A 379 25.84 4.90 11.15
N PHE A 380 25.15 6.01 10.87
CA PHE A 380 25.38 6.87 9.73
C PHE A 380 24.98 8.30 10.06
N GLU A 381 25.75 9.24 9.54
CA GLU A 381 25.43 10.67 9.53
C GLU A 381 26.05 11.26 8.26
N GLY A 382 25.23 11.88 7.41
CA GLY A 382 25.69 12.44 6.16
C GLY A 382 24.57 13.02 5.30
N VAL A 383 24.97 13.72 4.24
CA VAL A 383 24.05 14.34 3.28
C VAL A 383 23.76 13.36 2.14
N LEU A 384 22.48 13.17 1.82
CA LEU A 384 22.01 12.43 0.65
C LEU A 384 21.28 13.39 -0.30
N ASN A 385 21.49 13.24 -1.60
CA ASN A 385 20.70 13.93 -2.62
C ASN A 385 19.53 13.08 -3.10
N ALA A 386 18.62 13.67 -3.89
CA ALA A 386 17.45 12.95 -4.38
C ALA A 386 17.84 11.72 -5.20
N GLY A 387 17.27 10.56 -4.85
CA GLY A 387 17.60 9.26 -5.45
C GLY A 387 18.91 8.64 -4.97
N GLU A 388 19.66 9.32 -4.10
CA GLU A 388 20.75 8.69 -3.33
C GLU A 388 20.18 7.93 -2.13
N GLY A 389 20.99 7.01 -1.59
CA GLY A 389 20.58 6.23 -0.44
C GLY A 389 21.75 5.68 0.36
N TYR A 390 21.43 5.16 1.54
CA TYR A 390 22.37 4.44 2.39
C TYR A 390 21.77 3.12 2.84
N ASN A 391 22.58 2.06 2.85
CA ASN A 391 22.19 0.77 3.40
C ASN A 391 23.21 0.22 4.39
N PHE A 392 22.69 -0.62 5.29
CA PHE A 392 23.48 -1.44 6.18
C PHE A 392 22.64 -2.62 6.69
N THR A 393 23.30 -3.61 7.29
CA THR A 393 22.63 -4.71 8.01
C THR A 393 22.63 -4.40 9.50
N THR A 394 21.46 -4.48 10.13
CA THR A 394 21.30 -4.26 11.56
C THR A 394 21.86 -5.43 12.38
N LEU A 395 22.03 -5.19 13.67
CA LEU A 395 22.34 -6.24 14.62
C LEU A 395 21.19 -7.27 14.67
N SER A 396 21.56 -8.53 14.94
CA SER A 396 20.60 -9.56 15.33
C SER A 396 20.03 -9.30 16.72
N GLY A 397 18.86 -9.88 17.00
CA GLY A 397 18.03 -9.53 18.16
C GLY A 397 16.95 -8.52 17.81
N ASN A 398 16.09 -8.24 18.79
CA ASN A 398 14.95 -7.33 18.65
C ASN A 398 15.42 -5.91 18.95
N ASN A 399 16.00 -5.29 17.93
CA ASN A 399 16.64 -3.98 18.03
C ASN A 399 15.72 -2.89 17.50
N VAL A 400 15.94 -1.66 17.95
CA VAL A 400 15.24 -0.47 17.43
C VAL A 400 16.28 0.51 16.92
N TYR A 401 16.07 0.99 15.69
CA TYR A 401 16.85 2.05 15.09
C TYR A 401 15.97 3.28 14.89
N LYS A 402 16.58 4.45 14.89
CA LYS A 402 15.96 5.72 14.57
C LYS A 402 16.59 6.28 13.31
N VAL A 403 15.75 6.68 12.35
CA VAL A 403 16.19 7.43 11.17
C VAL A 403 15.60 8.83 11.26
N GLU A 404 16.47 9.83 11.19
CA GLU A 404 16.12 11.25 11.18
C GLU A 404 16.66 11.89 9.91
N SER A 405 15.88 12.81 9.33
CA SER A 405 16.27 13.52 8.12
C SER A 405 15.70 14.94 8.07
N THR A 406 16.36 15.86 7.36
CA THR A 406 15.87 17.25 7.19
C THR A 406 14.81 17.36 6.09
N GLY A 407 14.92 16.54 5.06
CA GLY A 407 13.98 16.35 3.95
C GLY A 407 13.33 14.97 3.98
N ASN A 408 12.37 14.74 3.10
CA ASN A 408 11.66 13.47 3.06
C ASN A 408 12.55 12.32 2.58
N SER A 409 12.50 11.22 3.33
CA SER A 409 13.19 9.97 3.04
C SER A 409 12.21 8.81 3.10
N SER A 410 12.49 7.70 2.43
CA SER A 410 11.83 6.41 2.70
C SER A 410 12.81 5.45 3.36
N VAL A 411 12.27 4.54 4.18
CA VAL A 411 13.05 3.48 4.84
C VAL A 411 12.44 2.15 4.49
N LEU A 412 13.22 1.25 3.90
CA LEU A 412 12.83 -0.11 3.60
C LEU A 412 13.62 -1.06 4.50
N GLN A 413 12.94 -2.01 5.13
CA GLN A 413 13.58 -3.10 5.85
C GLN A 413 13.34 -4.42 5.13
N SER A 414 14.36 -5.26 5.05
CA SER A 414 14.24 -6.58 4.44
C SER A 414 15.23 -7.57 5.04
N ASN A 415 14.99 -8.86 4.86
CA ASN A 415 15.96 -9.90 5.22
C ASN A 415 15.81 -11.13 4.33
N GLY A 416 16.92 -11.84 4.12
CA GLY A 416 17.01 -13.17 3.53
C GLY A 416 16.45 -13.42 2.11
N GLY A 417 16.00 -12.37 1.41
CA GLY A 417 15.87 -12.41 -0.05
C GLY A 417 14.46 -12.61 -0.62
N ALA A 418 13.42 -12.58 0.21
CA ALA A 418 12.02 -12.68 -0.22
C ALA A 418 11.14 -11.71 0.59
N GLY A 419 10.05 -11.25 0.01
CA GLY A 419 9.15 -10.25 0.60
C GLY A 419 8.70 -9.21 -0.43
N ALA A 420 7.57 -8.54 -0.17
CA ALA A 420 7.12 -7.41 -0.98
C ALA A 420 6.33 -6.40 -0.16
N ASP A 421 6.35 -5.16 -0.64
CA ASP A 421 5.53 -4.07 -0.10
C ASP A 421 5.36 -2.96 -1.14
N PHE A 422 4.41 -2.07 -0.91
CA PHE A 422 4.18 -0.90 -1.75
C PHE A 422 5.10 0.26 -1.37
N MET A 423 5.72 0.90 -2.36
CA MET A 423 6.66 2.00 -2.11
C MET A 423 6.00 3.38 -2.24
N PRO A 424 6.36 4.35 -1.38
CA PRO A 424 5.84 5.71 -1.46
C PRO A 424 6.35 6.44 -2.71
N LEU A 425 5.61 7.47 -3.14
CA LEU A 425 5.99 8.34 -4.25
C LEU A 425 6.49 9.70 -3.74
N SER A 426 7.61 10.17 -4.27
CA SER A 426 8.23 11.48 -3.94
C SER A 426 7.26 12.64 -4.16
N PHE A 427 6.64 12.70 -5.34
CA PHE A 427 5.84 13.86 -5.74
C PHE A 427 4.48 13.96 -5.05
N ALA A 428 3.90 12.82 -4.64
CA ALA A 428 2.67 12.80 -3.84
C ALA A 428 2.84 13.57 -2.50
N GLN A 429 4.08 13.77 -2.04
CA GLN A 429 4.38 14.47 -0.79
C GLN A 429 4.44 16.00 -0.93
N GLN A 430 4.24 16.54 -2.14
CA GLN A 430 4.37 17.97 -2.41
C GLN A 430 3.10 18.58 -3.01
N LEU A 431 2.03 17.79 -3.13
CA LEU A 431 0.76 18.24 -3.69
C LEU A 431 -0.35 18.19 -2.63
N PRO A 432 -1.38 19.04 -2.75
CA PRO A 432 -2.65 18.81 -2.09
C PRO A 432 -3.27 17.49 -2.55
N ASP A 433 -3.98 16.80 -1.66
CA ASP A 433 -4.71 15.57 -1.96
C ASP A 433 -6.18 15.80 -1.63
N LEU A 434 -6.88 16.41 -2.59
CA LEU A 434 -8.30 16.72 -2.45
C LEU A 434 -9.15 15.48 -2.66
N ALA A 435 -10.05 15.22 -1.72
CA ALA A 435 -10.95 14.09 -1.78
C ALA A 435 -12.35 14.48 -1.31
N ILE A 436 -13.31 13.79 -1.90
CA ILE A 436 -14.72 13.78 -1.53
C ILE A 436 -15.14 12.33 -1.33
N SER A 437 -16.09 12.11 -0.44
CA SER A 437 -16.58 10.79 -0.10
C SER A 437 -18.03 10.88 0.38
N GLU A 438 -18.76 9.77 0.28
CA GLU A 438 -20.20 9.72 0.57
C GLU A 438 -20.53 10.12 2.02
N ASP A 439 -19.63 9.86 2.97
CA ASP A 439 -19.78 10.27 4.38
C ASP A 439 -19.67 11.78 4.60
N GLY A 440 -19.09 12.50 3.63
CA GLY A 440 -19.07 13.96 3.61
C GLY A 440 -20.33 14.59 3.02
N LEU A 441 -21.26 13.79 2.47
CA LEU A 441 -22.48 14.28 1.83
C LEU A 441 -23.66 14.28 2.80
N SER A 442 -24.41 15.38 2.84
CA SER A 442 -25.65 15.46 3.63
C SER A 442 -26.68 16.37 2.96
N PHE A 443 -27.96 16.14 3.28
CA PHE A 443 -29.09 16.90 2.77
C PHE A 443 -29.90 17.53 3.90
N THR A 444 -30.38 18.75 3.66
CA THR A 444 -31.33 19.44 4.55
C THR A 444 -32.55 19.91 3.75
N PRO A 445 -33.77 19.39 3.99
CA PRO A 445 -34.08 18.27 4.90
C PRO A 445 -33.42 16.95 4.45
N PRO A 446 -33.36 15.91 5.31
CA PRO A 446 -32.78 14.62 4.93
C PRO A 446 -33.50 13.98 3.74
N ASP A 447 -32.77 13.19 2.95
CA ASP A 447 -33.24 12.45 1.76
C ASP A 447 -34.44 11.53 2.01
N SER A 448 -34.60 11.05 3.24
CA SER A 448 -35.79 10.31 3.68
C SER A 448 -37.10 11.12 3.71
N VAL A 449 -37.04 12.45 3.56
CA VAL A 449 -38.18 13.35 3.82
C VAL A 449 -38.61 14.14 2.58
N PHE A 450 -37.69 14.56 1.72
CA PHE A 450 -38.04 15.38 0.56
C PHE A 450 -38.46 14.55 -0.66
N GLY A 451 -39.29 15.15 -1.51
CA GLY A 451 -39.75 14.60 -2.78
C GLY A 451 -39.54 15.56 -3.95
N GLU A 452 -40.04 15.15 -5.10
CA GLU A 452 -40.01 15.92 -6.35
C GLU A 452 -40.58 17.34 -6.16
N GLY A 453 -39.80 18.36 -6.53
CA GLY A 453 -40.15 19.78 -6.42
C GLY A 453 -39.80 20.46 -5.09
N ASP A 454 -39.27 19.73 -4.10
CA ASP A 454 -38.84 20.32 -2.83
C ASP A 454 -37.49 21.06 -2.96
N GLU A 455 -37.33 22.12 -2.20
CA GLU A 455 -36.03 22.79 -2.00
C GLU A 455 -35.21 22.04 -0.95
N VAL A 456 -33.97 21.70 -1.30
CA VAL A 456 -33.03 20.99 -0.44
C VAL A 456 -31.67 21.67 -0.49
N THR A 457 -30.99 21.77 0.66
CA THR A 457 -29.59 22.17 0.72
C THR A 457 -28.72 20.92 0.75
N VAL A 458 -27.86 20.77 -0.24
CA VAL A 458 -26.83 19.73 -0.30
C VAL A 458 -25.56 20.29 0.32
N SER A 459 -25.02 19.62 1.34
CA SER A 459 -23.73 19.96 1.94
C SER A 459 -22.71 18.88 1.68
N LEU A 460 -21.51 19.27 1.24
CA LEU A 460 -20.42 18.37 0.93
C LEU A 460 -19.15 18.78 1.67
N VAL A 461 -18.50 17.81 2.32
CA VAL A 461 -17.21 18.02 2.97
C VAL A 461 -16.08 17.70 1.99
N ILE A 462 -15.24 18.69 1.71
CA ILE A 462 -14.04 18.60 0.89
C ILE A 462 -12.85 18.44 1.82
N ARG A 463 -12.07 17.36 1.64
CA ARG A 463 -10.91 17.07 2.49
C ARG A 463 -9.63 17.29 1.72
N ASN A 464 -8.61 17.84 2.36
CA ASN A 464 -7.25 17.86 1.87
C ASN A 464 -6.39 16.93 2.73
N PHE A 465 -6.17 15.72 2.25
CA PHE A 465 -5.28 14.75 2.88
C PHE A 465 -3.81 14.99 2.54
N GLY A 466 -3.51 16.01 1.73
CA GLY A 466 -2.16 16.33 1.28
C GLY A 466 -1.39 17.15 2.32
N PRO A 467 -0.06 17.13 2.28
CA PRO A 467 0.79 17.89 3.19
C PRO A 467 0.89 19.38 2.83
N VAL A 468 0.24 19.83 1.75
CA VAL A 468 0.27 21.21 1.25
C VAL A 468 -1.14 21.77 1.13
N ASP A 469 -1.30 23.05 1.44
CA ASP A 469 -2.53 23.82 1.29
C ASP A 469 -3.07 23.81 -0.14
N ALA A 470 -4.39 23.69 -0.30
CA ALA A 470 -5.07 23.82 -1.58
C ALA A 470 -5.77 25.18 -1.67
N GLU A 471 -5.38 26.01 -2.63
CA GLU A 471 -5.99 27.33 -2.86
C GLU A 471 -6.91 27.33 -4.08
N ASN A 472 -7.96 28.17 -4.04
CA ASN A 472 -8.93 28.37 -5.13
C ASN A 472 -9.56 27.05 -5.62
N VAL A 473 -10.03 26.23 -4.69
CA VAL A 473 -10.62 24.92 -4.98
C VAL A 473 -12.04 25.12 -5.50
N VAL A 474 -12.27 24.75 -6.75
CA VAL A 474 -13.60 24.79 -7.36
C VAL A 474 -14.26 23.44 -7.21
N VAL A 475 -15.45 23.44 -6.62
CA VAL A 475 -16.28 22.25 -6.47
C VAL A 475 -17.53 22.44 -7.30
N ALA A 476 -17.90 21.42 -8.07
CA ALA A 476 -19.13 21.38 -8.85
C ALA A 476 -19.92 20.13 -8.48
N LEU A 477 -21.22 20.31 -8.26
CA LEU A 477 -22.14 19.20 -8.04
C LEU A 477 -22.96 18.98 -9.30
N TYR A 478 -23.23 17.71 -9.61
CA TYR A 478 -23.97 17.30 -10.80
C TYR A 478 -25.15 16.40 -10.43
N ASP A 479 -26.25 16.54 -11.16
CA ASP A 479 -27.42 15.65 -11.10
C ASP A 479 -27.24 14.50 -12.09
N GLY A 480 -26.75 13.35 -11.63
CA GLY A 480 -26.47 12.17 -12.45
C GLY A 480 -25.00 11.78 -12.54
N ASP A 481 -24.73 10.68 -13.22
CA ASP A 481 -23.39 10.07 -13.32
C ASP A 481 -22.57 10.65 -14.48
N ILE A 482 -21.53 11.41 -14.14
CA ILE A 482 -20.62 11.99 -15.14
C ILE A 482 -19.70 10.94 -15.79
N SER A 483 -19.51 9.78 -15.15
CA SER A 483 -18.55 8.76 -15.55
C SER A 483 -19.06 7.84 -16.67
N SER A 484 -20.38 7.72 -16.83
CA SER A 484 -21.00 6.81 -17.80
C SER A 484 -21.69 7.51 -18.98
N GLU A 485 -22.18 8.75 -18.83
CA GLU A 485 -23.04 9.38 -19.86
C GLU A 485 -22.52 10.71 -20.45
N GLY A 486 -21.34 11.18 -20.04
CA GLY A 486 -20.63 12.26 -20.75
C GLY A 486 -21.19 13.69 -20.59
N THR A 487 -22.38 13.89 -20.01
CA THR A 487 -22.84 15.18 -19.48
C THR A 487 -23.96 14.99 -18.45
N ALA A 488 -23.73 15.35 -17.20
CA ALA A 488 -24.78 15.53 -16.19
C ALA A 488 -25.04 17.03 -15.96
N PRO A 489 -26.29 17.47 -15.71
CA PRO A 489 -26.58 18.87 -15.35
C PRO A 489 -25.85 19.31 -14.09
N VAL A 490 -25.21 20.48 -14.11
CA VAL A 490 -24.61 21.09 -12.91
C VAL A 490 -25.73 21.63 -12.03
N ILE A 491 -25.77 21.21 -10.76
CA ILE A 491 -26.73 21.71 -9.77
C ILE A 491 -26.19 22.89 -8.96
N GLY A 492 -24.86 23.01 -8.85
CA GLY A 492 -24.22 24.22 -8.33
C GLY A 492 -22.70 24.15 -8.35
N PHE A 493 -22.09 25.29 -8.06
CA PHE A 493 -20.65 25.43 -7.91
C PHE A 493 -20.33 26.31 -6.70
N GLU A 494 -19.23 26.00 -6.03
CA GLU A 494 -18.67 26.84 -4.98
C GLU A 494 -17.15 26.90 -5.12
N GLU A 495 -16.56 28.06 -4.86
CA GLU A 495 -15.11 28.24 -4.82
C GLU A 495 -14.68 28.39 -3.37
N ILE A 496 -13.79 27.51 -2.92
CA ILE A 496 -13.21 27.53 -1.59
C ILE A 496 -11.85 28.21 -1.69
N PRO A 497 -11.65 29.36 -1.03
CA PRO A 497 -10.38 30.09 -1.13
C PRO A 497 -9.17 29.28 -0.67
N LEU A 498 -9.34 28.47 0.38
CA LEU A 498 -8.29 27.65 0.99
C LEU A 498 -8.90 26.41 1.66
N VAL A 499 -8.32 25.25 1.37
CA VAL A 499 -8.43 24.03 2.19
C VAL A 499 -7.01 23.71 2.68
N ALA A 500 -6.74 24.01 3.95
CA ALA A 500 -5.41 23.84 4.53
C ALA A 500 -4.96 22.37 4.48
N ALA A 501 -3.65 22.14 4.50
CA ALA A 501 -3.06 20.82 4.59
C ALA A 501 -3.64 20.06 5.79
N GLN A 502 -4.06 18.81 5.58
CA GLN A 502 -4.69 17.97 6.61
C GLN A 502 -6.00 18.50 7.18
N ASP A 503 -6.68 19.41 6.47
CA ASP A 503 -7.94 20.01 6.92
C ASP A 503 -9.08 19.71 5.96
N SER A 504 -10.27 20.21 6.28
CA SER A 504 -11.46 20.12 5.44
C SER A 504 -12.25 21.41 5.40
N ALA A 505 -13.02 21.58 4.32
CA ALA A 505 -13.96 22.66 4.14
C ALA A 505 -15.34 22.08 3.81
N ILE A 506 -16.39 22.85 4.08
CA ILE A 506 -17.77 22.47 3.76
C ILE A 506 -18.29 23.46 2.73
N ILE A 507 -18.90 22.94 1.68
CA ILE A 507 -19.68 23.71 0.72
C ILE A 507 -21.16 23.40 0.89
N SER A 508 -22.02 24.35 0.53
CA SER A 508 -23.47 24.18 0.60
C SER A 508 -24.13 24.77 -0.64
N VAL A 509 -24.88 23.93 -1.35
CA VAL A 509 -25.60 24.29 -2.57
C VAL A 509 -27.08 24.03 -2.37
N ASP A 510 -27.90 25.04 -2.61
CA ASP A 510 -29.35 24.89 -2.67
C ASP A 510 -29.77 24.32 -4.03
N PHE A 511 -30.60 23.29 -3.99
CA PHE A 511 -31.06 22.52 -5.14
C PHE A 511 -32.58 22.30 -5.04
N VAL A 512 -33.26 22.28 -6.18
CA VAL A 512 -34.68 21.89 -6.26
C VAL A 512 -34.75 20.51 -6.86
N VAL A 513 -35.36 19.57 -6.15
CA VAL A 513 -35.51 18.18 -6.61
C VAL A 513 -36.30 18.18 -7.92
N PRO A 514 -35.78 17.64 -9.04
CA PRO A 514 -36.45 17.65 -10.32
C PRO A 514 -37.80 16.93 -10.26
N GLN A 515 -38.77 17.37 -11.06
CA GLN A 515 -40.09 16.71 -11.15
C GLN A 515 -40.06 15.42 -11.96
N ASP A 516 -39.10 15.27 -12.87
CA ASP A 516 -38.85 14.07 -13.66
C ASP A 516 -37.34 13.77 -13.63
N PRO A 517 -36.78 13.32 -12.49
CA PRO A 517 -35.35 13.08 -12.42
C PRO A 517 -34.99 11.91 -13.33
N GLU A 518 -34.26 12.17 -14.42
CA GLU A 518 -33.65 11.12 -15.26
C GLU A 518 -32.66 10.28 -14.42
N PHE A 519 -32.09 10.87 -13.36
CA PHE A 519 -31.14 10.26 -12.46
C PHE A 519 -31.62 10.37 -11.00
N ARG A 520 -31.61 9.27 -10.25
CA ARG A 520 -31.91 9.25 -8.79
C ARG A 520 -30.66 9.08 -7.95
N THR A 521 -29.52 9.52 -8.47
CA THR A 521 -28.20 9.27 -7.88
C THR A 521 -27.34 10.52 -8.08
N LEU A 522 -26.81 11.08 -6.99
CA LEU A 522 -25.66 11.97 -7.07
C LEU A 522 -24.42 11.08 -7.13
N SER A 523 -23.66 11.14 -8.22
CA SER A 523 -22.32 10.55 -8.27
C SER A 523 -21.31 11.56 -7.75
N LEU A 524 -20.44 11.15 -6.83
CA LEU A 524 -19.29 11.93 -6.39
C LEU A 524 -18.11 11.72 -7.33
#